data_AF-A0A9D1N4I8-F1
#
_entry.id   AF-A0A9D1N4I8-F1
#
_cell.length_a   1.000
_cell.length_b   1.000
_cell.length_c   1.000
_cell.angle_alpha   90.00
_cell.angle_beta   90.00
_cell.angle_gamma   90.00
#
_symmetry.space_group_name_H-M   'P 1'
#
loop_
_entity.id
_entity.type
_entity.pdbx_description
1 polymer ?
#
loop_
_entity_poly.entity_id
_entity_poly.type
_entity_poly.pdbx_seq_one_letter_code
_entity_poly.pdbx_strand_id
1 'polypeptide(L)'
;MTVRALGERVEAYFAACDATRERMEQRNGAAAYRQVPYTLAGLAAATGLGKAELLRLAADGGRRGALVRAALLRVERHLSERALMGELQATMAQALLRELAPEAAGEGDERRVVVVLDDREGWSG
;
A
#
# COMPACT_ATOMS: atom_id res chain seq x y z
N MET A 1 -16.88 -17.52 9.11
CA MET A 1 -17.03 -16.07 9.39
C MET A 1 -18.13 -15.49 8.48
N THR A 2 -19.06 -14.71 9.04
CA THR A 2 -20.13 -14.06 8.26
C THR A 2 -19.60 -12.84 7.50
N VAL A 3 -20.34 -12.34 6.50
CA VAL A 3 -19.99 -11.10 5.77
C VAL A 3 -19.88 -9.92 6.72
N ARG A 4 -20.83 -9.78 7.65
CA ARG A 4 -20.84 -8.72 8.66
C ARG A 4 -19.62 -8.76 9.55
N ALA A 5 -19.31 -9.92 10.14
CA ALA A 5 -18.16 -10.07 11.03
C ALA A 5 -16.82 -9.83 10.30
N LEU A 6 -16.74 -10.22 9.02
CA LEU A 6 -15.58 -9.89 8.19
C LEU A 6 -15.46 -8.36 7.99
N GLY A 7 -16.56 -7.69 7.66
CA GLY A 7 -16.59 -6.23 7.52
C GLY A 7 -16.16 -5.49 8.78
N GLU A 8 -16.68 -5.90 9.94
CA GLU A 8 -16.31 -5.31 11.23
C GLU A 8 -14.80 -5.45 11.51
N ARG A 9 -14.20 -6.61 11.22
CA ARG A 9 -12.74 -6.82 11.37
C ARG A 9 -11.92 -5.96 10.42
N VAL A 10 -12.36 -5.83 9.18
CA VAL A 10 -11.70 -5.01 8.17
C VAL A 10 -11.71 -3.54 8.57
N GLU A 11 -12.85 -3.00 8.99
CA GLU A 11 -12.93 -1.60 9.41
C GLU A 11 -12.18 -1.36 10.73
N ALA A 12 -12.24 -2.29 11.68
CA ALA A 12 -11.48 -2.20 12.93
C ALA A 12 -9.97 -2.14 12.67
N TYR A 13 -9.47 -2.89 11.69
CA TYR A 13 -8.07 -2.82 11.27
C TYR A 13 -7.68 -1.42 10.78
N PHE A 14 -8.43 -0.86 9.84
CA PHE A 14 -8.12 0.47 9.32
C PHE A 14 -8.24 1.55 10.38
N ALA A 15 -9.27 1.48 11.23
CA ALA A 15 -9.44 2.41 12.35
C ALA A 15 -8.26 2.33 13.34
N ALA A 16 -7.75 1.14 13.63
CA ALA A 16 -6.58 0.97 14.48
C ALA A 16 -5.32 1.60 13.86
N CYS A 17 -5.10 1.44 12.55
CA CYS A 17 -4.02 2.13 11.85
C CYS A 17 -4.21 3.65 11.85
N ASP A 18 -5.43 4.15 11.63
CA ASP A 18 -5.75 5.59 11.64
C ASP A 18 -5.52 6.23 13.02
N ALA A 19 -5.79 5.49 14.10
CA ALA A 19 -5.54 5.95 15.46
C ALA A 19 -4.04 6.15 15.78
N THR A 20 -3.13 5.59 14.98
CA THR A 20 -1.67 5.79 15.15
C THR A 20 -1.15 7.06 14.47
N ARG A 21 -2.02 7.83 13.81
CA ARG A 21 -1.61 9.03 13.08
C ARG A 21 -1.16 10.12 14.03
N GLU A 22 0.10 10.50 13.91
CA GLU A 22 0.72 11.51 14.75
C GLU A 22 1.39 12.59 13.90
N ARG A 23 1.21 13.86 14.29
CA ARG A 23 1.94 15.00 13.74
C ARG A 23 3.27 15.12 14.46
N MET A 24 4.36 15.15 13.71
CA MET A 24 5.70 15.41 14.19
C MET A 24 6.18 16.77 13.68
N GLU A 25 6.79 17.55 14.56
CA GLU A 25 7.49 18.76 14.15
C GLU A 25 8.92 18.42 13.74
N GLN A 26 9.32 18.88 12.56
CA GLN A 26 10.68 18.78 12.09
C GLN A 26 11.50 19.99 12.56
N ARG A 27 12.82 19.81 12.63
CA ARG A 27 13.77 20.86 13.09
C ARG A 27 13.74 22.14 12.25
N ASN A 28 13.23 22.08 11.02
CA ASN A 28 13.06 23.21 10.10
C ASN A 28 11.68 23.91 10.25
N GLY A 29 10.87 23.52 11.25
CA GLY A 29 9.51 24.04 11.45
C GLY A 29 8.45 23.41 10.55
N ALA A 30 8.81 22.49 9.65
CA ALA A 30 7.85 21.74 8.85
C ALA A 30 7.12 20.68 9.69
N ALA A 31 5.87 20.39 9.33
CA ALA A 31 5.13 19.28 9.92
C ALA A 31 5.31 18.03 9.07
N ALA A 32 5.70 16.92 9.71
CA ALA A 32 5.61 15.59 9.14
C ALA A 32 4.48 14.81 9.81
N TYR A 33 3.94 13.81 9.13
CA TYR A 33 3.00 12.87 9.72
C TYR A 33 3.59 11.48 9.68
N ARG A 34 3.40 10.73 10.77
CA ARG A 34 3.65 9.29 10.80
C ARG A 34 2.34 8.57 11.09
N GLN A 35 2.15 7.44 10.43
CA GLN A 35 1.03 6.56 10.65
C GLN A 35 1.51 5.14 10.34
N VAL A 36 1.05 4.14 11.08
CA VAL A 36 1.27 2.74 10.69
C VAL A 36 0.57 2.52 9.35
N PRO A 37 1.30 2.12 8.29
CA PRO A 37 0.71 1.98 6.97
C PRO A 37 -0.28 0.82 6.94
N TYR A 38 -1.29 0.95 6.09
CA TYR A 38 -2.12 -0.18 5.74
C TYR A 38 -1.29 -1.20 4.93
N THR A 39 -1.40 -2.49 5.26
CA THR A 39 -0.65 -3.56 4.60
C THR A 39 -1.51 -4.80 4.44
N LEU A 40 -1.20 -5.63 3.44
CA LEU A 40 -1.83 -6.93 3.26
C LEU A 40 -1.58 -7.84 4.49
N ALA A 41 -0.38 -7.75 5.07
CA ALA A 41 -0.03 -8.49 6.29
C ALA A 41 -0.91 -8.09 7.49
N GLY A 42 -1.12 -6.79 7.72
CA GLY A 42 -1.97 -6.31 8.79
C GLY A 42 -3.43 -6.72 8.61
N LEU A 43 -3.93 -6.63 7.37
CA LEU A 43 -5.28 -7.06 7.03
C LEU A 43 -5.48 -8.58 7.23
N ALA A 44 -4.48 -9.38 6.85
CA ALA A 44 -4.46 -10.83 7.09
C ALA A 44 -4.54 -11.16 8.58
N ALA A 45 -3.70 -10.50 9.40
CA ALA A 45 -3.71 -10.68 10.84
C ALA A 45 -5.06 -10.31 11.47
N ALA A 46 -5.65 -9.18 11.08
CA ALA A 46 -6.92 -8.70 11.65
C ALA A 46 -8.12 -9.55 11.25
N THR A 47 -8.14 -10.08 10.03
CA THR A 47 -9.26 -10.91 9.54
C THR A 47 -9.12 -12.37 9.97
N GLY A 48 -7.91 -12.83 10.26
CA GLY A 48 -7.58 -14.24 10.50
C GLY A 48 -7.51 -15.07 9.22
N LEU A 49 -7.44 -14.43 8.05
CA LEU A 49 -7.33 -15.07 6.74
C LEU A 49 -5.89 -14.97 6.23
N GLY A 50 -5.43 -15.96 5.48
CA GLY A 50 -4.11 -15.91 4.86
C GLY A 50 -4.02 -14.85 3.75
N LYS A 51 -2.81 -14.31 3.47
CA LYS A 51 -2.61 -13.33 2.38
C LYS A 51 -3.14 -13.85 1.03
N ALA A 52 -2.77 -15.08 0.64
CA ALA A 52 -3.23 -15.71 -0.59
C ALA A 52 -4.75 -15.95 -0.60
N GLU A 53 -5.34 -16.25 0.56
CA GLU A 53 -6.79 -16.41 0.69
C GLU A 53 -7.53 -15.08 0.46
N LEU A 54 -7.01 -13.97 1.00
CA LEU A 54 -7.58 -12.64 0.77
C LEU A 54 -7.55 -12.27 -0.72
N LEU A 55 -6.44 -12.51 -1.40
CA LEU A 55 -6.29 -12.24 -2.84
C LEU A 55 -7.28 -13.07 -3.66
N ARG A 56 -7.37 -14.39 -3.40
CA ARG A 56 -8.33 -15.27 -4.07
C ARG A 56 -9.77 -14.84 -3.80
N LEU A 57 -10.10 -14.56 -2.54
CA LEU A 57 -11.44 -14.14 -2.15
C LEU A 57 -11.85 -12.84 -2.85
N ALA A 58 -10.92 -11.90 -3.03
CA ALA A 58 -11.15 -10.66 -3.79
C ALA A 58 -11.47 -10.91 -5.27
N ALA A 59 -10.95 -11.98 -5.86
CA ALA A 59 -11.19 -12.37 -7.25
C ALA A 59 -12.53 -13.13 -7.44
N ASP A 60 -13.03 -13.84 -6.42
CA ASP A 60 -14.20 -14.73 -6.50
C ASP A 60 -15.57 -14.00 -6.67
N GLY A 61 -15.62 -12.66 -6.67
CA GLY A 61 -16.80 -11.86 -7.06
C GLY A 61 -18.02 -11.87 -6.13
N GLY A 62 -18.07 -12.72 -5.09
CA GLY A 62 -19.16 -12.77 -4.12
C GLY A 62 -19.16 -11.59 -3.12
N ARG A 63 -20.19 -11.47 -2.27
CA ARG A 63 -20.31 -10.38 -1.26
C ARG A 63 -19.08 -10.24 -0.35
N ARG A 64 -18.52 -11.37 0.11
CA ARG A 64 -17.26 -11.37 0.89
C ARG A 64 -16.07 -10.90 0.04
N GLY A 65 -16.02 -11.32 -1.22
CA GLY A 65 -14.99 -10.93 -2.16
C GLY A 65 -15.01 -9.44 -2.49
N ALA A 66 -16.19 -8.87 -2.74
CA ALA A 66 -16.35 -7.43 -2.95
C ALA A 66 -15.84 -6.61 -1.76
N LEU A 67 -16.10 -7.06 -0.53
CA LEU A 67 -15.61 -6.42 0.70
C LEU A 67 -14.07 -6.49 0.77
N VAL A 68 -13.49 -7.67 0.56
CA VAL A 68 -12.02 -7.82 0.58
C VAL A 68 -11.38 -7.02 -0.56
N ARG A 69 -11.94 -7.04 -1.76
CA ARG A 69 -11.47 -6.24 -2.90
C ARG A 69 -11.44 -4.75 -2.57
N ALA A 70 -12.50 -4.22 -1.95
CA ALA A 70 -12.53 -2.83 -1.50
C ALA A 70 -11.44 -2.54 -0.44
N ALA A 71 -11.21 -3.46 0.49
CA ALA A 71 -10.14 -3.34 1.48
C ALA A 71 -8.75 -3.32 0.83
N LEU A 72 -8.48 -4.21 -0.13
CA LEU A 72 -7.20 -4.24 -0.86
C LEU A 72 -6.96 -2.97 -1.66
N LEU A 73 -7.98 -2.43 -2.34
CA LEU A 73 -7.88 -1.14 -3.03
C LEU A 73 -7.62 0.01 -2.06
N ARG A 74 -8.17 -0.04 -0.83
CA ARG A 74 -7.88 0.94 0.22
C ARG A 74 -6.43 0.85 0.69
N VAL A 75 -5.87 -0.35 0.80
CA VAL A 75 -4.44 -0.56 1.09
C VAL A 75 -3.58 0.04 -0.04
N GLU A 76 -3.86 -0.32 -1.29
CA GLU A 76 -3.13 0.15 -2.48
C GLU A 76 -3.11 1.68 -2.56
N ARG A 77 -4.28 2.31 -2.43
CA ARG A 77 -4.42 3.77 -2.43
C ARG A 77 -3.61 4.41 -1.32
N HIS A 78 -3.75 3.90 -0.09
CA HIS A 78 -3.03 4.46 1.07
C HIS A 78 -1.51 4.41 0.87
N LEU A 79 -0.97 3.27 0.45
CA LEU A 79 0.47 3.12 0.22
C LEU A 79 0.99 4.10 -0.84
N SER A 80 0.27 4.22 -1.95
CA SER A 80 0.63 5.12 -3.05
C SER A 80 0.58 6.59 -2.62
N GLU A 81 -0.50 7.01 -1.98
CA GLU A 81 -0.68 8.39 -1.53
C GLU A 81 0.35 8.78 -0.46
N ARG A 82 0.63 7.92 0.53
CA ARG A 82 1.62 8.23 1.57
C ARG A 82 3.03 8.32 0.99
N ALA A 83 3.35 7.49 -0.01
CA ALA A 83 4.62 7.61 -0.71
C ALA A 83 4.75 8.93 -1.48
N LEU A 84 3.69 9.35 -2.18
CA LEU A 84 3.66 10.64 -2.90
C LEU A 84 3.81 11.85 -1.97
N MET A 85 3.24 11.76 -0.76
CA MET A 85 3.35 12.81 0.27
C MET A 85 4.68 12.77 1.04
N GLY A 86 5.57 11.81 0.76
CA GLY A 86 6.82 11.61 1.51
C GLY A 86 6.61 11.09 2.94
N GLU A 87 5.41 10.62 3.27
CA GLU A 87 5.06 10.04 4.57
C GLU A 87 5.43 8.54 4.64
N LEU A 88 5.73 7.92 3.51
CA LEU A 88 6.23 6.55 3.38
C LEU A 88 7.37 6.51 2.35
N GLN A 89 8.44 5.75 2.64
CA GLN A 89 9.53 5.59 1.68
C GLN A 89 9.06 4.86 0.42
N ALA A 90 9.39 5.40 -0.76
CA ALA A 90 8.92 4.87 -2.04
C ALA A 90 9.27 3.39 -2.27
N THR A 91 10.49 2.96 -1.93
CA THR A 91 10.91 1.55 -2.08
C THR A 91 10.13 0.60 -1.16
N MET A 92 9.78 1.04 0.04
CA MET A 92 8.92 0.27 0.95
C MET A 92 7.49 0.19 0.42
N ALA A 93 6.94 1.31 -0.06
CA ALA A 93 5.62 1.33 -0.68
C ALA A 93 5.56 0.36 -1.88
N GLN A 94 6.57 0.37 -2.75
CA GLN A 94 6.68 -0.56 -3.87
C GLN A 94 6.73 -2.03 -3.43
N ALA A 95 7.53 -2.36 -2.41
CA ALA A 95 7.59 -3.73 -1.88
C ALA A 95 6.22 -4.20 -1.36
N LEU A 96 5.50 -3.34 -0.64
CA LEU A 96 4.16 -3.65 -0.11
C LEU A 96 3.10 -3.72 -1.23
N LEU A 97 3.18 -2.87 -2.25
CA LEU A 97 2.28 -2.90 -3.42
C LEU A 97 2.47 -4.18 -4.24
N ARG A 98 3.70 -4.69 -4.39
CA ARG A 98 3.97 -5.98 -5.04
C ARG A 98 3.26 -7.14 -4.36
N GLU A 99 3.05 -7.08 -3.04
CA GLU A 99 2.28 -8.12 -2.33
C GLU A 99 0.79 -8.16 -2.75
N LEU A 100 0.23 -7.03 -3.20
CA LEU A 100 -1.17 -6.94 -3.63
C LEU A 100 -1.40 -7.46 -5.06
N ALA A 101 -0.34 -7.48 -5.87
CA ALA A 101 -0.37 -7.90 -7.27
C ALA A 101 0.80 -8.85 -7.58
N PRO A 102 0.84 -10.05 -6.97
CA PRO A 102 1.96 -10.98 -7.15
C PRO A 102 2.13 -11.43 -8.61
N GLU A 103 1.04 -11.51 -9.39
CA GLU A 103 1.08 -11.88 -10.80
C GLU A 103 1.75 -10.80 -11.67
N ALA A 104 1.64 -9.52 -11.29
CA ALA A 104 2.30 -8.41 -12.00
C ALA A 104 3.81 -8.36 -11.76
N ALA A 105 4.32 -9.09 -10.77
CA ALA A 105 5.75 -9.22 -10.52
C ALA A 105 6.45 -10.20 -11.47
N GLY A 106 5.69 -11.05 -12.20
CA GLY A 106 6.22 -12.02 -13.16
C GLY A 106 6.56 -11.45 -14.54
N GLU A 107 6.05 -10.27 -14.89
CA GLU A 107 6.25 -9.63 -16.19
C GLU A 107 7.09 -8.34 -16.05
N GLY A 108 8.42 -8.49 -15.95
CA GLY A 108 9.36 -7.42 -16.31
C GLY A 108 10.14 -6.78 -15.17
N ASP A 109 11.07 -7.53 -14.58
CA ASP A 109 12.21 -6.96 -13.84
C ASP A 109 13.38 -6.54 -14.77
N GLU A 110 13.18 -6.55 -16.09
CA GLU A 110 14.20 -6.17 -17.09
C GLU A 110 14.01 -4.80 -17.75
N ARG A 111 12.99 -4.00 -17.36
CA ARG A 111 12.88 -2.63 -17.90
C ARG A 111 13.66 -1.66 -17.04
N ARG A 112 14.98 -1.68 -17.25
CA ARG A 112 15.91 -0.65 -16.79
C ARG A 112 15.46 0.70 -17.37
N VAL A 113 14.84 1.55 -16.55
CA VAL A 113 14.55 2.94 -16.93
C VAL A 113 15.88 3.70 -16.95
N VAL A 114 16.47 3.85 -18.13
CA VAL A 114 17.62 4.73 -18.35
C VAL A 114 17.06 6.13 -18.59
N VAL A 115 17.20 7.00 -17.59
CA VAL A 115 16.98 8.44 -17.78
C VAL A 115 18.21 8.98 -18.51
N VAL A 116 18.07 9.19 -19.82
CA VAL A 116 19.06 9.94 -20.61
C VAL A 116 18.74 11.41 -20.40
N LEU A 117 19.59 12.10 -19.62
CA LEU A 117 19.63 13.56 -19.65
C LEU A 117 20.31 13.93 -20.98
N ASP A 118 19.54 14.50 -21.90
CA ASP A 118 20.06 15.09 -23.12
C ASP A 118 20.90 16.30 -22.68
N ASP A 119 22.22 16.18 -22.69
CA ASP A 119 23.17 17.29 -22.50
C ASP A 119 23.03 18.24 -23.69
N ARG A 120 21.94 19.00 -23.71
CA ARG A 120 21.83 20.23 -24.49
C ARG A 120 22.48 21.34 -23.70
N GLU A 121 23.80 21.30 -23.64
CA GLU A 121 24.68 22.44 -23.81
C GLU A 121 26.11 21.98 -23.58
N GLY A 122 26.88 21.93 -24.67
CA GLY A 122 28.30 21.61 -24.63
C GLY A 122 29.04 22.62 -23.75
N TRP A 123 29.41 22.20 -22.54
CA TRP A 123 30.33 22.90 -21.66
C TRP A 123 31.21 21.90 -20.93
N SER A 124 32.33 21.52 -21.56
CA SER A 124 33.66 21.54 -20.94
C SER A 124 34.67 21.05 -21.96
N GLY A 125 35.59 21.96 -22.34
CA GLY A 125 36.83 21.62 -23.02
C GLY A 125 37.89 21.07 -22.07
#